data_AF-L1LED1-F1
#
_entry.id   AF-L1LED1-F1
#
_cell.length_a   1.000
_cell.length_b   1.000
_cell.length_c   1.000
_cell.angle_alpha   90.00
_cell.angle_beta   90.00
_cell.angle_gamma   90.00
#
_symmetry.space_group_name_H-M   'P 1'
#
loop_
_entity.id
_entity.type
_entity.pdbx_description
1 polymer ?
#
loop_
_entity_poly.entity_id
_entity_poly.type
_entity_poly.pdbx_seq_one_letter_code
_entity_poly.pdbx_strand_id
1 'polypeptide(L)'
;MDPPTKVLLVGVTTGSGGTKYYVRGTGDKWIELEQLSKDAEALEKILDDLVCQYYNRVTIDLTKSISTGQQYCCSEHKGNKGRISVEPKTVSCQEHSSSSSITTYRHSVQGGSLAKIKYYENGLLSSEQHRRRITAPELNFPIPGLLSVHAFYCGKNPVLIYVDGGSDTGWYKKPTNSSSGKDEKWTPVKDLNGITPEKINDCKTWNKVVGELKNRSNGLQDCPQEPERQEPPLEKKSEDKSDEQDVVQPGPSGMKLLKLMELK
;
A
#
# COMPACT_ATOMS: atom_id res chain seq x y z
N MET A 1 -15.67 4.84 -33.59
CA MET A 1 -14.88 4.29 -32.46
C MET A 1 -13.83 3.40 -33.07
N ASP A 2 -12.56 3.76 -32.95
CA ASP A 2 -11.51 2.90 -33.43
C ASP A 2 -11.44 1.64 -32.56
N PRO A 3 -11.30 0.45 -33.17
CA PRO A 3 -11.19 -0.78 -32.40
C PRO A 3 -9.91 -0.74 -31.54
N PRO A 4 -9.96 -1.28 -30.31
CA PRO A 4 -8.78 -1.35 -29.47
C PRO A 4 -7.64 -2.06 -30.21
N THR A 5 -6.49 -1.40 -30.32
CA THR A 5 -5.32 -1.93 -31.06
C THR A 5 -4.67 -3.14 -30.38
N LYS A 6 -5.02 -3.39 -29.11
CA LYS A 6 -4.50 -4.52 -28.33
C LYS A 6 -5.60 -5.17 -27.48
N VAL A 7 -6.26 -6.16 -28.06
CA VAL A 7 -7.27 -6.99 -27.38
C VAL A 7 -6.56 -8.10 -26.59
N LEU A 8 -6.82 -8.17 -25.28
CA LEU A 8 -6.28 -9.24 -24.42
C LEU A 8 -7.16 -10.48 -24.38
N LEU A 9 -8.48 -10.26 -24.28
CA LEU A 9 -9.49 -11.28 -24.06
C LEU A 9 -10.76 -10.84 -24.79
N VAL A 10 -11.42 -11.77 -25.48
CA VAL A 10 -12.73 -11.57 -26.11
C VAL A 10 -13.72 -12.49 -25.42
N GLY A 11 -14.79 -11.91 -24.87
CA GLY A 11 -15.96 -12.66 -24.42
C GLY A 11 -17.00 -12.70 -25.54
N VAL A 12 -17.43 -13.90 -25.95
CA VAL A 12 -18.50 -14.10 -26.93
C VAL A 12 -19.69 -14.75 -26.21
N THR A 13 -20.78 -14.00 -26.12
CA THR A 13 -22.04 -14.49 -25.53
C THR A 13 -23.00 -14.89 -26.63
N THR A 14 -23.45 -16.14 -26.62
CA THR A 14 -24.52 -16.60 -27.52
C THR A 14 -25.81 -16.77 -26.74
N GLY A 15 -26.96 -16.58 -27.39
CA GLY A 15 -28.27 -16.50 -26.72
C GLY A 15 -28.65 -17.71 -25.85
N SER A 16 -28.08 -18.88 -26.12
CA SER A 16 -28.33 -20.12 -25.35
C SER A 16 -27.08 -20.76 -24.74
N GLY A 17 -25.87 -20.26 -25.04
CA GLY A 17 -24.60 -20.96 -24.74
C GLY A 17 -23.74 -20.33 -23.64
N GLY A 18 -24.20 -19.25 -23.01
CA GLY A 18 -23.40 -18.47 -22.07
C GLY A 18 -22.26 -17.71 -22.75
N THR A 19 -21.29 -17.24 -21.95
CA THR A 19 -20.12 -16.49 -22.45
C THR A 19 -18.91 -17.41 -22.57
N LYS A 20 -18.34 -17.51 -23.77
CA LYS A 20 -17.05 -18.15 -24.02
C LYS A 20 -15.95 -17.08 -24.07
N TYR A 21 -14.78 -17.38 -23.53
CA TYR A 21 -13.66 -16.45 -23.50
C TYR A 21 -12.54 -16.93 -24.41
N TYR A 22 -11.96 -16.01 -25.18
CA TYR A 22 -10.90 -16.29 -26.14
C TYR A 22 -9.72 -15.36 -25.89
N VAL A 23 -8.51 -15.91 -25.89
CA VAL A 23 -7.26 -15.12 -25.91
C VAL A 23 -6.61 -15.20 -27.27
N ARG A 24 -5.86 -14.17 -27.63
CA ARG A 24 -5.09 -14.17 -28.87
C ARG A 24 -3.93 -15.15 -28.76
N GLY A 25 -3.90 -16.14 -29.65
CA GLY A 25 -2.80 -17.08 -29.82
C GLY A 25 -1.73 -16.54 -30.76
N THR A 26 -0.96 -17.43 -31.37
CA THR A 26 0.02 -17.07 -32.41
C THR A 26 -0.67 -16.73 -33.74
N GLY A 27 -0.27 -15.61 -34.34
CA GLY A 27 -0.87 -15.10 -35.60
C GLY A 27 -2.31 -14.61 -35.41
N ASP A 28 -3.21 -15.13 -36.24
CA ASP A 28 -4.64 -14.80 -36.26
C ASP A 28 -5.52 -15.84 -35.55
N LYS A 29 -4.91 -16.78 -34.81
CA LYS A 29 -5.63 -17.82 -34.08
C LYS A 29 -6.14 -17.29 -32.74
N TRP A 30 -7.37 -17.66 -32.40
CA TRP A 30 -7.98 -17.44 -31.10
C TRP A 30 -8.08 -18.75 -30.33
N ILE A 31 -7.71 -18.74 -29.06
CA ILE A 31 -7.71 -19.92 -28.18
C ILE A 31 -8.85 -19.76 -27.19
N GLU A 32 -9.83 -20.67 -27.23
CA GLU A 32 -10.91 -20.72 -26.25
C GLU A 32 -10.38 -21.15 -24.88
N LEU A 33 -10.82 -20.45 -23.82
CA LEU A 33 -10.49 -20.76 -22.44
C LEU A 33 -11.74 -21.33 -21.75
N GLU A 34 -12.00 -22.62 -21.97
CA GLU A 34 -13.25 -23.30 -21.58
C GLU A 34 -13.59 -23.17 -20.08
N GLN A 35 -12.57 -23.12 -19.21
CA GLN A 35 -12.78 -23.05 -17.76
C GLN A 35 -13.23 -21.67 -17.28
N LEU A 36 -13.01 -20.61 -18.06
CA LEU A 36 -13.28 -19.24 -17.61
C LEU A 36 -14.76 -18.87 -17.53
N SER A 37 -15.61 -19.60 -18.24
CA SER A 37 -17.06 -19.36 -18.22
C SER A 37 -17.73 -19.85 -16.94
N LYS A 38 -17.06 -20.71 -16.17
CA LYS A 38 -17.59 -21.35 -14.95
C LYS A 38 -16.89 -20.90 -13.67
N ASP A 39 -15.71 -20.29 -13.79
CA ASP A 39 -14.87 -19.89 -12.66
C ASP A 39 -14.40 -18.45 -12.85
N ALA A 40 -15.07 -17.53 -12.16
CA ALA A 40 -14.74 -16.11 -12.21
C ALA A 40 -13.39 -15.79 -11.53
N GLU A 41 -12.92 -16.64 -10.61
CA GLU A 41 -11.59 -16.50 -10.00
C GLU A 41 -10.50 -16.85 -11.01
N ALA A 42 -10.67 -17.94 -11.76
CA ALA A 42 -9.77 -18.29 -12.86
C ALA A 42 -9.72 -17.17 -13.91
N LEU A 43 -10.86 -16.54 -14.22
CA LEU A 43 -10.95 -15.42 -15.15
C LEU A 43 -10.15 -14.21 -14.65
N GLU A 44 -10.35 -13.81 -13.39
CA GLU A 44 -9.62 -12.71 -12.77
C GLU A 44 -8.11 -12.94 -12.74
N LYS A 45 -7.67 -14.18 -12.48
CA LYS A 45 -6.25 -14.55 -12.49
C LYS A 45 -5.65 -14.47 -13.90
N ILE A 46 -6.38 -14.92 -14.92
CA ILE A 46 -5.92 -14.81 -16.31
C ILE A 46 -5.86 -13.34 -16.75
N LEU A 47 -6.82 -12.51 -16.34
CA LEU A 47 -6.76 -11.07 -16.59
C LEU A 47 -5.57 -10.42 -15.89
N ASP A 48 -5.27 -10.80 -14.64
CA ASP A 48 -4.06 -10.36 -13.93
C ASP A 48 -2.77 -10.71 -14.68
N ASP A 49 -2.68 -11.96 -15.17
CA ASP A 49 -1.53 -12.45 -15.90
C ASP A 49 -1.33 -11.70 -17.22
N LEU A 50 -2.41 -11.53 -17.99
CA LEU A 50 -2.40 -10.79 -19.27
C LEU A 50 -2.02 -9.32 -19.05
N VAL A 51 -2.52 -8.68 -17.99
CA VAL A 51 -2.19 -7.30 -17.65
C VAL A 51 -0.71 -7.14 -17.23
N CYS A 52 -0.15 -8.07 -16.44
CA CYS A 52 1.29 -8.08 -16.11
C CYS A 52 2.13 -8.29 -17.39
N GLN A 53 1.74 -9.25 -18.25
CA GLN A 53 2.49 -9.59 -19.46
C GLN A 53 2.49 -8.47 -20.50
N TYR A 54 1.32 -7.93 -20.84
CA TYR A 54 1.16 -7.08 -22.01
C TYR A 54 1.20 -5.58 -21.72
N TYR A 55 0.96 -5.17 -20.47
CA TYR A 55 0.87 -3.76 -20.09
C TYR A 55 1.85 -3.37 -18.98
N ASN A 56 2.69 -4.30 -18.52
CA ASN A 56 3.60 -4.06 -17.40
C ASN A 56 2.89 -3.48 -16.17
N ARG A 57 1.69 -4.00 -15.88
CA ARG A 57 0.96 -3.62 -14.67
C ARG A 57 0.77 -4.82 -13.77
N VAL A 58 1.17 -4.70 -12.51
CA VAL A 58 1.22 -5.83 -11.58
C VAL A 58 0.08 -5.75 -10.58
N THR A 59 -0.32 -6.89 -10.05
CA THR A 59 -1.30 -6.98 -8.96
C THR A 59 -0.56 -7.39 -7.69
N ILE A 60 -0.61 -6.55 -6.65
CA ILE A 60 -0.09 -6.93 -5.34
C ILE A 60 -1.11 -7.84 -4.63
N ASP A 61 -0.65 -9.00 -4.19
CA ASP A 61 -1.43 -9.96 -3.43
C ASP A 61 -0.92 -10.01 -1.99
N LEU A 62 -1.67 -9.37 -1.09
CA LEU A 62 -1.38 -9.28 0.33
C LEU A 62 -1.83 -10.53 1.10
N THR A 63 -2.14 -11.64 0.44
CA THR A 63 -2.44 -12.87 1.16
C THR A 63 -1.22 -13.32 1.95
N LYS A 64 -1.44 -13.73 3.20
CA LYS A 64 -0.34 -14.01 4.14
C LYS A 64 0.68 -15.03 3.61
N SER A 65 0.21 -16.11 2.99
CA SER A 65 1.06 -17.16 2.40
C SER A 65 1.89 -16.68 1.21
N ILE A 66 1.40 -15.70 0.45
CA ILE A 66 2.14 -15.04 -0.63
C ILE A 66 3.17 -14.06 -0.05
N SER A 67 2.79 -13.35 1.01
CA SER A 67 3.63 -12.34 1.65
C SER A 67 4.83 -12.94 2.38
N THR A 68 4.82 -14.23 2.71
CA THR A 68 5.99 -14.94 3.25
C THR A 68 6.94 -15.47 2.18
N GLY A 69 6.62 -15.29 0.89
CA GLY A 69 7.50 -15.62 -0.23
C GLY A 69 8.58 -14.56 -0.46
N GLN A 70 9.40 -14.75 -1.51
CA GLN A 70 10.44 -13.79 -1.89
C GLN A 70 10.03 -12.86 -3.04
N GLN A 71 9.33 -13.40 -4.05
CA GLN A 71 8.99 -12.65 -5.27
C GLN A 71 7.84 -13.30 -6.04
N TYR A 72 7.05 -12.49 -6.75
CA TYR A 72 5.94 -12.95 -7.61
C TYR A 72 5.57 -11.92 -8.72
N CYS A 73 4.83 -12.34 -9.76
CA CYS A 73 4.01 -11.44 -10.60
C CYS A 73 2.89 -12.24 -11.28
N CYS A 74 3.23 -12.96 -12.35
CA CYS A 74 2.33 -13.74 -13.19
C CYS A 74 3.01 -15.02 -13.67
N SER A 75 2.28 -15.88 -14.36
CA SER A 75 2.76 -17.17 -14.86
C SER A 75 4.01 -17.10 -15.77
N GLU A 76 4.19 -16.02 -16.52
CA GLU A 76 5.38 -15.77 -17.38
C GLU A 76 6.60 -15.26 -16.61
N HIS A 77 6.40 -14.75 -15.39
CA HIS A 77 7.42 -14.11 -14.55
C HIS A 77 7.67 -14.94 -13.28
N LYS A 78 8.02 -16.22 -13.45
CA LYS A 78 8.33 -17.16 -12.35
C LYS A 78 9.78 -17.06 -11.89
N GLY A 79 10.04 -17.48 -10.65
CA GLY A 79 11.37 -17.46 -10.04
C GLY A 79 11.93 -16.03 -9.97
N ASN A 80 13.21 -15.87 -10.33
CA ASN A 80 13.95 -14.59 -10.30
C ASN A 80 13.48 -13.51 -11.29
N LYS A 81 12.36 -13.75 -11.98
CA LYS A 81 11.74 -12.82 -12.93
C LYS A 81 10.51 -12.14 -12.34
N GLY A 82 10.17 -12.42 -11.09
CA GLY A 82 9.06 -11.77 -10.39
C GLY A 82 9.25 -10.26 -10.37
N ARG A 83 8.17 -9.51 -10.64
CA ARG A 83 8.21 -8.03 -10.68
C ARG A 83 7.82 -7.39 -9.34
N ILE A 84 7.35 -8.21 -8.40
CA ILE A 84 7.09 -7.83 -7.03
C ILE A 84 8.08 -8.61 -6.16
N SER A 85 8.90 -7.90 -5.39
CA SER A 85 9.72 -8.49 -4.34
C SER A 85 9.07 -8.29 -2.98
N VAL A 86 9.19 -9.29 -2.12
CA VAL A 86 8.64 -9.25 -0.77
C VAL A 86 9.75 -9.31 0.25
N GLU A 87 9.74 -8.37 1.17
CA GLU A 87 10.72 -8.27 2.25
C GLU A 87 9.99 -8.22 3.60
N PRO A 88 10.24 -9.18 4.52
CA PRO A 88 9.75 -9.07 5.88
C PRO A 88 10.52 -7.96 6.61
N LYS A 89 9.80 -7.07 7.28
CA LYS A 89 10.37 -5.97 8.05
C LYS A 89 9.74 -5.91 9.42
N THR A 90 10.57 -6.05 10.46
CA THR A 90 10.15 -5.80 11.83
C THR A 90 10.13 -4.30 12.08
N VAL A 91 8.99 -3.79 12.53
CA VAL A 91 8.86 -2.44 13.06
C VAL A 91 8.64 -2.54 14.55
N SER A 92 9.27 -1.67 15.33
CA SER A 92 9.26 -1.75 16.79
C SER A 92 9.62 -0.43 17.43
N CYS A 93 9.11 -0.19 18.63
CA CYS A 93 9.71 0.81 19.51
C CYS A 93 11.14 0.34 19.88
N GLN A 94 12.15 1.19 19.72
CA GLN A 94 13.55 0.83 20.01
C GLN A 94 13.78 0.59 21.51
N GLU A 95 13.13 1.38 22.38
CA GLU A 95 13.26 1.28 23.84
C GLU A 95 12.63 -0.01 24.38
N HIS A 96 11.60 -0.52 23.72
CA HIS A 96 10.80 -1.67 24.16
C HIS A 96 10.72 -2.76 23.07
N SER A 97 11.81 -2.97 22.33
CA SER A 97 11.80 -3.82 21.12
C SER A 97 11.37 -5.27 21.36
N SER A 98 11.58 -5.80 22.56
CA SER A 98 11.18 -7.17 22.95
C SER A 98 9.68 -7.35 23.19
N SER A 99 8.95 -6.30 23.60
CA SER A 99 7.51 -6.33 23.88
C SER A 99 6.66 -5.57 22.86
N SER A 100 7.31 -4.70 22.07
CA SER A 100 6.67 -3.75 21.16
C SER A 100 7.22 -3.91 19.74
N SER A 101 7.03 -5.08 19.14
CA SER A 101 7.42 -5.34 17.75
C SER A 101 6.33 -6.04 16.94
N ILE A 102 6.29 -5.75 15.64
CA ILE A 102 5.41 -6.41 14.68
C ILE A 102 6.12 -6.61 13.35
N THR A 103 5.98 -7.81 12.77
CA THR A 103 6.48 -8.11 11.43
C THR A 103 5.48 -7.63 10.39
N THR A 104 5.95 -6.73 9.54
CA THR A 104 5.28 -6.25 8.33
C THR A 104 5.89 -6.91 7.11
N TYR A 105 5.18 -6.88 5.99
CA TYR A 105 5.70 -7.39 4.72
C TYR A 105 5.62 -6.29 3.68
N ARG A 106 6.79 -5.89 3.17
CA ARG A 106 6.93 -4.87 2.14
C ARG A 106 6.91 -5.52 0.77
N HIS A 107 5.89 -5.21 -0.02
CA HIS A 107 5.74 -5.64 -1.42
C HIS A 107 6.21 -4.52 -2.33
N SER A 108 7.37 -4.64 -2.96
CA SER A 108 7.95 -3.59 -3.81
C SER A 108 7.80 -3.93 -5.29
N VAL A 109 7.27 -2.99 -6.08
CA VAL A 109 7.13 -3.10 -7.53
C VAL A 109 8.42 -2.64 -8.20
N GLN A 110 9.09 -3.52 -8.95
CA GLN A 110 10.40 -3.26 -9.56
C GLN A 110 10.32 -2.50 -10.90
N GLY A 111 9.13 -2.09 -11.33
CA GLY A 111 8.91 -1.31 -12.54
C GLY A 111 7.46 -1.41 -13.05
N GLY A 112 7.07 -0.48 -13.92
CA GLY A 112 5.72 -0.44 -14.49
C GLY A 112 4.73 0.33 -13.62
N SER A 113 3.55 -0.26 -13.39
CA SER A 113 2.49 0.33 -12.56
C SER A 113 1.76 -0.73 -11.74
N LEU A 114 1.17 -0.33 -10.61
CA LEU A 114 0.31 -1.18 -9.80
C LEU A 114 -1.12 -1.11 -10.35
N ALA A 115 -1.66 -2.24 -10.81
CA ALA A 115 -3.01 -2.33 -11.38
C ALA A 115 -4.09 -2.47 -10.30
N LYS A 116 -3.82 -3.24 -9.24
CA LYS A 116 -4.72 -3.43 -8.10
C LYS A 116 -3.98 -4.04 -6.91
N ILE A 117 -4.60 -3.94 -5.74
CA ILE A 117 -4.19 -4.64 -4.53
C ILE A 117 -5.32 -5.61 -4.16
N LYS A 118 -4.98 -6.86 -3.82
CA LYS A 118 -5.95 -7.87 -3.40
C LYS A 118 -5.42 -8.70 -2.24
N TYR A 119 -6.30 -9.48 -1.63
CA TYR A 119 -5.94 -10.56 -0.71
C TYR A 119 -7.07 -11.60 -0.63
N TYR A 120 -6.79 -12.79 -0.11
CA TYR A 120 -7.80 -13.81 0.22
C TYR A 120 -7.98 -13.88 1.75
N GLU A 121 -9.21 -13.69 2.21
CA GLU A 121 -9.57 -13.79 3.62
C GLU A 121 -9.14 -15.15 4.20
N ASN A 122 -8.62 -15.11 5.41
CA ASN A 122 -8.13 -16.27 6.16
C ASN A 122 -7.03 -17.08 5.45
N GLY A 123 -6.40 -16.50 4.42
CA GLY A 123 -5.39 -17.18 3.61
C GLY A 123 -5.95 -18.30 2.72
N LEU A 124 -7.27 -18.31 2.49
CA LEU A 124 -7.94 -19.33 1.67
C LEU A 124 -7.79 -18.99 0.18
N LEU A 125 -6.59 -19.27 -0.34
CA LEU A 125 -6.29 -19.21 -1.77
C LEU A 125 -7.27 -20.11 -2.53
N SER A 126 -7.76 -19.68 -3.70
CA SER A 126 -8.62 -20.42 -4.65
C SER A 126 -10.15 -20.30 -4.53
N SER A 127 -10.69 -19.50 -3.62
CA SER A 127 -12.14 -19.20 -3.63
C SER A 127 -12.40 -17.73 -3.91
N GLU A 128 -13.17 -17.49 -4.97
CA GLU A 128 -13.74 -16.18 -5.32
C GLU A 128 -14.44 -15.52 -4.12
N GLN A 129 -15.09 -16.33 -3.27
CA GLN A 129 -15.83 -15.84 -2.10
C GLN A 129 -14.93 -15.24 -1.03
N HIS A 130 -13.64 -15.59 -1.02
CA HIS A 130 -12.66 -15.06 -0.07
C HIS A 130 -11.77 -13.97 -0.67
N ARG A 131 -11.79 -13.80 -1.99
CA ARG A 131 -11.03 -12.73 -2.64
C ARG A 131 -11.61 -11.36 -2.32
N ARG A 132 -10.74 -10.46 -1.90
CA ARG A 132 -11.04 -9.06 -1.62
C ARG A 132 -10.09 -8.18 -2.40
N ARG A 133 -10.63 -7.32 -3.26
CA ARG A 133 -9.89 -6.21 -3.88
C ARG A 133 -9.94 -5.02 -2.94
N ILE A 134 -8.77 -4.47 -2.62
CA ILE A 134 -8.68 -3.26 -1.80
C ILE A 134 -8.96 -2.05 -2.70
N THR A 135 -9.90 -1.22 -2.27
CA THR A 135 -10.25 0.05 -2.89
C THR A 135 -10.26 1.14 -1.84
N ALA A 136 -9.88 2.36 -2.20
CA ALA A 136 -10.03 3.52 -1.34
C ALA A 136 -10.23 4.76 -2.24
N PRO A 137 -10.89 5.83 -1.76
CA PRO A 137 -11.10 7.04 -2.55
C PRO A 137 -9.81 7.68 -3.06
N GLU A 138 -8.71 7.52 -2.32
CA GLU A 138 -7.41 8.11 -2.64
C GLU A 138 -6.48 7.15 -3.42
N LEU A 139 -6.90 5.89 -3.65
CA LEU A 139 -6.12 4.91 -4.43
C LEU A 139 -6.60 4.86 -5.88
N ASN A 140 -5.89 5.56 -6.77
CA ASN A 140 -6.23 5.72 -8.17
C ASN A 140 -5.41 4.76 -9.04
N PHE A 141 -6.00 3.59 -9.30
CA PHE A 141 -5.36 2.59 -10.17
C PHE A 141 -5.51 2.94 -11.67
N PRO A 142 -4.49 2.69 -12.51
CA PRO A 142 -3.17 2.17 -12.15
C PRO A 142 -2.26 3.23 -11.51
N ILE A 143 -1.53 2.87 -10.46
CA ILE A 143 -0.57 3.76 -9.78
C ILE A 143 0.78 3.62 -10.48
N PRO A 144 1.32 4.67 -11.14
CA PRO A 144 2.55 4.57 -11.91
C PRO A 144 3.81 4.59 -11.03
N GLY A 145 4.88 3.98 -11.53
CA GLY A 145 6.24 4.13 -10.99
C GLY A 145 6.66 3.05 -9.99
N LEU A 146 7.80 3.30 -9.35
CA LEU A 146 8.30 2.48 -8.26
C LEU A 146 7.48 2.78 -7.02
N LEU A 147 6.83 1.76 -6.48
CA LEU A 147 6.05 1.86 -5.26
C LEU A 147 6.21 0.60 -4.42
N SER A 148 5.93 0.72 -3.13
CA SER A 148 5.85 -0.40 -2.22
C SER A 148 4.59 -0.34 -1.36
N VAL A 149 4.09 -1.52 -0.97
CA VAL A 149 2.96 -1.66 -0.05
C VAL A 149 3.44 -2.44 1.16
N HIS A 150 3.40 -1.81 2.33
CA HIS A 150 3.67 -2.48 3.60
C HIS A 150 2.35 -2.98 4.17
N ALA A 151 2.26 -4.28 4.46
CA ALA A 151 1.07 -4.87 5.04
C ALA A 151 1.30 -5.33 6.48
N PHE A 152 0.39 -4.91 7.36
CA PHE A 152 0.29 -5.31 8.76
C PHE A 152 -0.87 -6.29 8.90
N TYR A 153 -0.62 -7.39 9.63
CA TYR A 153 -1.54 -8.51 9.70
C TYR A 153 -2.07 -8.72 11.11
N CYS A 154 -3.35 -9.07 11.21
CA CYS A 154 -3.86 -9.84 12.35
C CYS A 154 -4.16 -11.26 11.87
N GLY A 155 -3.46 -12.24 12.45
CA GLY A 155 -3.52 -13.62 11.99
C GLY A 155 -3.13 -13.73 10.52
N LYS A 156 -4.08 -14.13 9.67
CA LYS A 156 -3.88 -14.30 8.22
C LYS A 156 -4.42 -13.14 7.38
N ASN A 157 -5.05 -12.15 7.99
CA ASN A 157 -5.73 -11.07 7.29
C ASN A 157 -4.94 -9.76 7.39
N PRO A 158 -4.69 -9.05 6.27
CA PRO A 158 -4.16 -7.69 6.33
C PRO A 158 -5.23 -6.78 6.94
N VAL A 159 -4.81 -5.90 7.86
CA VAL A 159 -5.72 -5.01 8.61
C VAL A 159 -5.35 -3.53 8.46
N LEU A 160 -4.09 -3.25 8.15
CA LEU A 160 -3.54 -1.91 7.93
C LEU A 160 -2.47 -2.03 6.85
N ILE A 161 -2.46 -1.09 5.91
CA ILE A 161 -1.44 -0.99 4.87
C ILE A 161 -0.89 0.43 4.81
N TYR A 162 0.38 0.54 4.44
CA TYR A 162 0.98 1.79 3.99
C TYR A 162 1.37 1.63 2.53
N VAL A 163 0.86 2.50 1.67
CA VAL A 163 1.24 2.60 0.26
C VAL A 163 2.28 3.71 0.15
N ASP A 164 3.44 3.37 -0.39
CA ASP A 164 4.59 4.25 -0.56
C ASP A 164 4.94 4.35 -2.04
N GLY A 165 4.65 5.49 -2.68
CA GLY A 165 4.99 5.74 -4.08
C GLY A 165 3.80 6.25 -4.90
N GLY A 166 4.08 7.25 -5.73
CA GLY A 166 3.09 7.94 -6.56
C GLY A 166 2.27 8.98 -5.80
N SER A 167 1.17 9.43 -6.41
CA SER A 167 0.24 10.41 -5.86
C SER A 167 -0.58 9.91 -4.66
N ASP A 168 -0.63 8.59 -4.48
CA ASP A 168 -1.60 7.93 -3.59
C ASP A 168 -0.95 7.40 -2.30
N THR A 169 0.18 8.01 -1.92
CA THR A 169 0.98 7.63 -0.74
C THR A 169 0.20 7.87 0.55
N GLY A 170 0.10 6.86 1.41
CA GLY A 170 -0.60 7.00 2.69
C GLY A 170 -0.95 5.70 3.39
N TRP A 171 -1.54 5.86 4.58
CA TRP A 171 -2.04 4.76 5.40
C TRP A 171 -3.50 4.48 5.12
N TYR A 172 -3.85 3.21 4.99
CA TYR A 172 -5.22 2.75 4.79
C TYR A 172 -5.52 1.59 5.72
N LYS A 173 -6.70 1.60 6.33
CA LYS A 173 -7.17 0.51 7.20
C LYS A 173 -8.38 -0.21 6.61
N LYS A 174 -8.42 -1.51 6.87
CA LYS A 174 -9.57 -2.36 6.57
C LYS A 174 -10.81 -1.78 7.29
N PRO A 175 -12.03 -1.83 6.76
CA PRO A 175 -13.23 -1.46 7.53
C PRO A 175 -13.46 -2.43 8.71
N THR A 176 -14.16 -2.01 9.76
CA THR A 176 -14.52 -2.88 10.90
C THR A 176 -15.57 -3.91 10.51
N ASN A 177 -16.48 -3.54 9.61
CA ASN A 177 -17.47 -4.44 9.04
C ASN A 177 -16.95 -4.95 7.69
N SER A 178 -16.79 -6.27 7.55
CA SER A 178 -16.42 -6.84 6.25
C SER A 178 -17.54 -6.58 5.25
N SER A 179 -17.19 -6.14 4.05
CA SER A 179 -18.13 -6.02 2.95
C SER A 179 -18.48 -7.42 2.44
N SER A 180 -19.77 -7.72 2.24
CA SER A 180 -20.23 -8.96 1.59
C SER A 180 -19.88 -9.05 0.08
N GLY A 181 -19.10 -8.10 -0.44
CA GLY A 181 -18.69 -8.01 -1.83
C GLY A 181 -17.22 -8.39 -2.07
N LYS A 182 -16.88 -8.49 -3.36
CA LYS A 182 -15.49 -8.73 -3.82
C LYS A 182 -14.58 -7.53 -3.62
N ASP A 183 -15.15 -6.33 -3.57
CA ASP A 183 -14.42 -5.09 -3.34
C ASP A 183 -14.59 -4.67 -1.88
N GLU A 184 -13.48 -4.42 -1.21
CA GLU A 184 -13.45 -3.93 0.16
C GLU A 184 -12.98 -2.48 0.17
N LYS A 185 -13.82 -1.60 0.72
CA LYS A 185 -13.54 -0.16 0.80
C LYS A 185 -12.74 0.15 2.06
N TRP A 186 -11.45 0.34 1.89
CA TRP A 186 -10.53 0.74 2.95
C TRP A 186 -10.58 2.26 3.14
N THR A 187 -10.32 2.70 4.37
CA THR A 187 -10.38 4.12 4.74
C THR A 187 -8.99 4.68 5.06
N PRO A 188 -8.70 5.93 4.67
CA PRO A 188 -7.44 6.56 5.01
C PRO A 188 -7.30 6.77 6.52
N VAL A 189 -6.08 6.68 7.04
CA VAL A 189 -5.76 6.83 8.47
C VAL A 189 -5.04 8.15 8.71
N LYS A 190 -5.82 9.19 9.03
CA LYS A 190 -5.30 10.56 9.20
C LYS A 190 -4.34 10.70 10.39
N ASP A 191 -4.54 9.93 11.46
CA ASP A 191 -3.74 10.02 12.68
C ASP A 191 -2.28 9.56 12.50
N LEU A 192 -2.03 8.81 11.42
CA LEU A 192 -0.72 8.33 10.99
C LEU A 192 -0.08 9.20 9.89
N ASN A 193 -0.65 10.37 9.57
CA ASN A 193 -0.06 11.27 8.59
C ASN A 193 1.37 11.67 9.00
N GLY A 194 2.31 11.63 8.04
CA GLY A 194 3.74 11.90 8.26
C GLY A 194 4.53 10.75 8.92
N ILE A 195 3.87 9.69 9.38
CA ILE A 195 4.51 8.48 9.90
C ILE A 195 4.68 7.51 8.73
N THR A 196 5.85 6.91 8.58
CA THR A 196 6.08 5.81 7.62
C THR A 196 6.52 4.58 8.39
N PRO A 197 6.37 3.36 7.85
CA PRO A 197 6.82 2.13 8.52
C PRO A 197 8.28 2.17 9.01
N GLU A 198 9.16 2.87 8.28
CA GLU A 198 10.58 3.08 8.60
C GLU A 198 10.78 3.98 9.82
N LYS A 199 9.83 4.88 10.08
CA LYS A 199 9.89 5.88 11.16
C LYS A 199 9.17 5.43 12.43
N ILE A 200 8.65 4.21 12.47
CA ILE A 200 8.08 3.63 13.69
C ILE A 200 9.25 3.10 14.54
N ASN A 201 9.88 3.99 15.30
CA ASN A 201 11.04 3.68 16.14
C ASN A 201 10.92 4.19 17.59
N ASP A 202 9.93 5.03 17.90
CA ASP A 202 9.68 5.58 19.23
C ASP A 202 8.30 5.16 19.77
N CYS A 203 8.08 5.32 21.07
CA CYS A 203 6.83 4.93 21.73
C CYS A 203 5.61 5.70 21.24
N LYS A 204 5.76 6.97 20.85
CA LYS A 204 4.66 7.82 20.40
C LYS A 204 4.18 7.38 19.02
N THR A 205 5.08 7.13 18.08
CA THR A 205 4.73 6.60 16.74
C THR A 205 4.23 5.16 16.82
N TRP A 206 4.86 4.32 17.66
CA TRP A 206 4.41 2.95 17.94
C TRP A 206 2.97 2.91 18.47
N ASN A 207 2.66 3.68 19.50
CA ASN A 207 1.33 3.67 20.14
C ASN A 207 0.22 4.14 19.20
N LYS A 208 0.51 5.06 18.26
CA LYS A 208 -0.44 5.43 17.22
C LYS A 208 -0.77 4.26 16.29
N VAL A 209 0.24 3.52 15.84
CA VAL A 209 0.06 2.35 14.98
C VAL A 209 -0.65 1.23 15.73
N VAL A 210 -0.26 0.97 16.98
CA VAL A 210 -0.93 0.00 17.86
C VAL A 210 -2.39 0.39 18.11
N GLY A 211 -2.69 1.68 18.31
CA GLY A 211 -4.06 2.17 18.45
C GLY A 211 -4.97 1.77 17.28
N GLU A 212 -4.45 1.82 16.06
CA GLU A 212 -5.16 1.41 14.85
C GLU A 212 -5.31 -0.12 14.72
N LEU A 213 -4.39 -0.88 15.31
CA LEU A 213 -4.37 -2.35 15.26
C LEU A 213 -5.13 -3.01 16.43
N LYS A 214 -5.25 -2.36 17.58
CA LYS A 214 -5.79 -2.92 18.84
C LYS A 214 -7.19 -3.50 18.73
N ASN A 215 -8.06 -2.87 17.95
CA ASN A 215 -9.43 -3.36 17.74
C ASN A 215 -9.49 -4.60 16.85
N ARG A 216 -8.35 -5.10 16.37
CA ARG A 216 -8.26 -6.14 15.35
C ARG A 216 -7.25 -7.21 15.68
N SER A 217 -6.15 -6.88 16.35
CA SER A 217 -5.05 -7.79 16.67
C SER A 217 -4.91 -7.96 18.18
N ASN A 218 -4.96 -9.22 18.61
CA ASN A 218 -4.69 -9.56 20.00
C ASN A 218 -3.18 -9.57 20.25
N GLY A 219 -2.76 -9.12 21.43
CA GLY A 219 -1.39 -9.28 21.92
C GLY A 219 -0.40 -8.14 21.60
N LEU A 220 -0.81 -7.09 20.88
CA LEU A 220 0.00 -5.88 20.75
C LEU A 220 -0.12 -5.05 22.02
N GLN A 221 1.02 -4.79 22.67
CA GLN A 221 1.09 -3.95 23.86
C GLN A 221 1.44 -2.51 23.48
N ASP A 222 0.89 -1.56 24.23
CA ASP A 222 1.39 -0.20 24.16
C ASP A 222 2.83 -0.15 24.68
N CYS A 223 3.63 0.71 24.08
CA CYS A 223 4.84 1.16 24.73
C CYS A 223 4.45 2.02 25.95
N PRO A 224 4.96 1.74 27.16
CA PRO A 224 4.83 2.64 28.29
C PRO A 224 5.32 4.04 27.88
N GLN A 225 4.51 5.07 28.09
CA GLN A 225 5.04 6.41 27.91
C GLN A 225 6.12 6.63 28.98
N GLU A 226 7.31 7.03 28.54
CA GLU A 226 8.30 7.54 29.48
C GLU A 226 7.60 8.65 30.29
N PRO A 227 7.62 8.60 31.64
CA PRO A 227 6.97 9.61 32.44
C PRO A 227 7.49 10.95 31.97
N GLU A 228 6.59 11.88 31.60
CA GLU A 228 6.98 13.23 31.16
C GLU A 228 8.03 13.72 32.12
N ARG A 229 9.26 13.84 31.62
CA ARG A 229 10.39 14.30 32.40
C ARG A 229 10.01 15.71 32.80
N GLN A 230 9.53 15.87 34.04
CA GLN A 230 9.13 17.17 34.57
C GLN A 230 10.30 18.09 34.27
N GLU A 231 10.09 19.08 33.39
CA GLU A 231 11.12 20.07 33.14
C GLU A 231 11.53 20.59 34.50
N PRO A 232 12.83 20.48 34.88
CA PRO A 232 13.27 20.99 36.16
C PRO A 232 12.73 22.42 36.26
N PRO A 233 12.07 22.78 37.38
CA PRO A 233 11.41 24.06 37.53
C PRO A 233 12.34 25.14 37.01
N LEU A 234 11.91 25.89 36.00
CA LEU A 234 12.70 26.97 35.41
C LEU A 234 13.23 27.79 36.59
N GLU A 235 14.53 27.65 36.90
CA GLU A 235 15.17 28.42 37.92
C GLU A 235 15.00 29.86 37.44
N LYS A 236 14.16 30.62 38.14
CA LYS A 236 13.95 32.05 37.88
C LYS A 236 15.33 32.68 38.02
N LYS A 237 16.02 32.87 36.90
CA LYS A 237 17.12 33.82 36.81
C LYS A 237 16.52 35.15 37.26
N SER A 238 16.90 35.56 38.47
CA SER A 238 16.71 36.91 38.95
C SER A 238 17.26 37.85 37.88
N GLU A 239 16.36 38.61 37.25
CA GLU A 239 16.70 39.73 36.38
C GLU A 239 17.50 40.72 37.20
N ASP A 240 18.82 40.70 37.00
CA ASP A 240 19.67 41.81 37.40
C ASP A 240 19.57 42.87 36.30
N LYS A 241 18.86 43.95 36.62
CA LYS A 241 18.70 45.13 35.77
C LYS A 241 20.05 45.85 35.69
N SER A 242 20.75 45.71 34.57
CA SER A 242 21.74 46.69 34.14
C SER A 242 21.23 47.34 32.86
N ASP A 243 20.89 48.63 33.01
CA ASP A 243 20.66 49.59 31.94
C ASP A 243 21.92 49.71 31.06
N GLU A 244 21.84 49.46 29.75
CA GLU A 244 22.80 50.08 28.83
C GLU A 244 22.24 50.29 27.41
N GLN A 245 21.84 51.55 27.22
CA GLN A 245 21.90 52.45 26.05
C GLN A 245 21.77 51.95 24.60
N ASP A 246 20.82 52.64 23.95
CA ASP A 246 20.67 52.97 22.53
C ASP A 246 21.96 52.99 21.69
N VAL A 247 21.97 52.23 20.59
CA VAL A 247 22.59 52.68 19.33
C VAL A 247 21.66 52.36 18.16
N VAL A 248 21.05 53.41 17.63
CA VAL A 248 20.34 53.48 16.35
C VAL A 248 21.35 53.40 15.20
N GLN A 249 21.16 52.50 14.23
CA GLN A 249 21.64 52.72 12.84
C GLN A 249 20.69 52.16 11.76
N PRO A 250 20.58 52.83 10.57
CA PRO A 250 19.59 52.53 9.54
C PRO A 250 20.13 51.83 8.28
N GLY A 251 19.37 50.85 7.77
CA GLY A 251 19.25 50.40 6.35
C GLY A 251 20.50 49.92 5.60
N PRO A 252 20.42 49.49 4.32
CA PRO A 252 19.24 49.34 3.46
C PRO A 252 19.21 48.01 2.63
N SER A 253 18.23 47.96 1.72
CA SER A 253 18.28 47.36 0.39
C SER A 253 17.90 45.89 0.21
N GLY A 254 16.79 45.73 -0.53
CA GLY A 254 16.23 44.46 -0.90
C GLY A 254 16.95 43.73 -2.03
N MET A 255 16.57 42.47 -2.18
CA MET A 255 16.72 41.73 -3.41
C MET A 255 15.35 41.17 -3.82
N LYS A 256 14.89 41.62 -4.99
CA LYS A 256 13.86 40.95 -5.79
C LYS A 256 14.47 39.64 -6.30
N LEU A 257 13.85 38.51 -5.98
CA LEU A 257 14.13 37.24 -6.67
C LEU A 257 13.19 37.09 -7.87
N LEU A 258 13.78 36.93 -9.05
CA LEU A 258 13.10 36.72 -10.32
C LEU A 258 12.31 35.40 -10.32
N LYS A 259 11.12 35.50 -10.91
CA LYS A 259 10.27 34.39 -11.35
C LYS A 259 10.80 33.93 -12.72
N LEU A 260 11.35 32.72 -12.81
CA LEU A 260 11.71 32.12 -14.09
C LEU A 260 10.52 31.33 -14.65
N MET A 261 10.22 31.59 -15.91
CA MET A 261 9.11 31.05 -16.69
C MET A 261 9.38 29.62 -17.17
N GLU A 262 8.26 28.96 -17.44
CA GLU A 262 8.05 27.68 -18.11
C GLU A 262 8.86 27.51 -19.41
N LEU A 263 9.22 26.25 -19.70
CA LEU A 263 9.39 25.77 -21.07
C LEU A 263 8.39 24.63 -21.30
N LYS A 264 7.63 24.80 -22.39
CA LYS A 264 6.66 23.88 -22.96
C LYS A 264 7.30 22.57 -23.41
#